data_AF-A0A1X0A778-F1
#
_entry.id   AF-A0A1X0A778-F1
#
_cell.length_a   1.000
_cell.length_b   1.000
_cell.length_c   1.000
_cell.angle_alpha   90.00
_cell.angle_beta   90.00
_cell.angle_gamma   90.00
#
_symmetry.space_group_name_H-M   'P 1'
#
loop_
_entity.id
_entity.type
_entity.pdbx_description
1 polymer ?
#
loop_
_entity_poly.entity_id
_entity_poly.type
_entity_poly.pdbx_seq_one_letter_code
_entity_poly.pdbx_strand_id
1 'polypeptide(L)'
;MSNHFTGLSLGPPLGDQRLDLCDLYAFQSPADPSRTVLILNANPQADFLHPDAIYRLAIDNNGDLRNDIAFSYVFSEPADGRQTVDVYLASGEEAESPEAVGERIFGGVEVSFGREPVIARTDAYTFFAGARSDAFFFDFDGIKNLFDIRGGRNFTALHLSGQYPWTGVDSNTEANVCSMVLELPTEQLGADPDIRIWGRCSVRVDGELQHVDRAGHPSVSSFFNTDDTKLEYNASVPIHDRERWMAQFVHLLGHTGGYSDDEAVAAIDAEGILPDMLTFDPSKPAKYPNGRVFTDDVIDYRLASLTKGDCPPSGLSPHTDTLQVFPYLGPPH
;
A
#
# COMPACT_ATOMS: atom_id res chain seq x y z
N MET A 1 15.43 12.15 -6.16
CA MET A 1 15.20 10.70 -6.25
C MET A 1 13.98 10.45 -5.39
N SER A 2 12.87 10.00 -5.98
CA SER A 2 11.66 9.73 -5.22
C SER A 2 11.78 8.33 -4.61
N ASN A 3 11.66 8.25 -3.30
CA ASN A 3 11.97 7.05 -2.52
C ASN A 3 10.71 6.50 -1.84
N HIS A 4 9.57 6.42 -2.53
CA HIS A 4 8.63 5.37 -2.12
C HIS A 4 9.38 4.05 -2.24
N PHE A 5 9.22 3.22 -1.23
CA PHE A 5 10.11 2.14 -0.82
C PHE A 5 10.15 0.98 -1.84
N THR A 6 10.13 1.22 -3.15
CA THR A 6 10.52 0.26 -4.18
C THR A 6 12.01 0.02 -4.01
N GLY A 7 12.37 -1.09 -3.35
CA GLY A 7 13.72 -1.36 -2.87
C GLY A 7 14.79 -0.89 -3.85
N LEU A 8 15.58 0.10 -3.42
CA LEU A 8 16.68 0.87 -4.01
C LEU A 8 17.20 0.62 -5.45
N SER A 9 17.09 -0.58 -6.01
CA SER A 9 17.45 -0.93 -7.40
C SER A 9 16.25 -1.27 -8.31
N LEU A 10 15.05 -1.44 -7.75
CA LEU A 10 13.91 -2.04 -8.45
C LEU A 10 13.20 -1.08 -9.42
N GLY A 11 13.33 0.23 -9.21
CA GLY A 11 12.68 1.27 -10.01
C GLY A 11 11.14 1.18 -10.02
N PRO A 12 10.47 2.17 -10.60
CA PRO A 12 9.03 2.12 -10.77
C PRO A 12 8.62 1.08 -11.82
N PRO A 13 7.38 0.55 -11.76
CA PRO A 13 6.88 -0.39 -12.76
C PRO A 13 7.00 0.19 -14.18
N LEU A 14 7.59 -0.59 -15.10
CA LEU A 14 7.86 -0.18 -16.49
C LEU A 14 8.65 1.13 -16.64
N GLY A 15 9.35 1.60 -15.60
CA GLY A 15 10.06 2.87 -15.63
C GLY A 15 9.18 4.11 -15.46
N ASP A 16 7.91 3.95 -15.08
CA ASP A 16 6.95 5.05 -14.91
C ASP A 16 6.43 5.15 -13.46
N GLN A 17 6.83 6.21 -12.75
CA GLN A 17 6.44 6.46 -11.35
C GLN A 17 4.92 6.55 -11.17
N ARG A 18 4.17 6.92 -12.22
CA ARG A 18 2.71 7.01 -12.15
C ARG A 18 2.06 5.66 -11.91
N LEU A 19 2.74 4.56 -12.23
CA LEU A 19 2.27 3.18 -12.04
C LEU A 19 2.63 2.60 -10.67
N ASP A 20 3.46 3.29 -9.90
CA ASP A 20 3.96 2.82 -8.60
C ASP A 20 2.88 2.94 -7.53
N LEU A 21 2.49 1.83 -6.92
CA LEU A 21 1.65 1.82 -5.73
C LEU A 21 2.53 1.99 -4.50
N CYS A 22 2.06 2.81 -3.58
CA CYS A 22 2.89 3.26 -2.47
C CYS A 22 2.41 2.65 -1.16
N ASP A 23 1.23 3.05 -0.70
CA ASP A 23 0.70 2.67 0.60
C ASP A 23 -0.78 2.31 0.53
N LEU A 24 -1.16 1.38 1.39
CA LEU A 24 -2.55 0.98 1.63
C LEU A 24 -2.90 1.29 3.09
N TYR A 25 -3.98 2.05 3.30
CA TYR A 25 -4.54 2.33 4.63
C TYR A 25 -5.97 1.84 4.73
N ALA A 26 -6.33 1.32 5.90
CA ALA A 26 -7.67 0.88 6.24
C ALA A 26 -7.91 1.16 7.73
N PHE A 27 -8.90 2.01 8.02
CA PHE A 27 -9.22 2.41 9.39
C PHE A 27 -10.65 2.91 9.52
N GLN A 28 -11.23 2.88 10.73
CA GLN A 28 -12.52 3.53 11.00
C GLN A 28 -12.39 5.04 10.86
N SER A 29 -13.37 5.70 10.25
CA SER A 29 -13.38 7.15 10.13
C SER A 29 -13.35 7.80 11.52
N PRO A 30 -12.40 8.74 11.78
CA PRO A 30 -12.37 9.48 13.03
C PRO A 30 -13.56 10.45 13.17
N ALA A 31 -14.22 10.79 12.05
CA ALA A 31 -15.39 11.66 12.03
C ALA A 31 -16.71 10.88 12.22
N ASP A 32 -16.77 9.62 11.80
CA ASP A 32 -17.94 8.75 11.94
C ASP A 32 -17.53 7.27 12.10
N PRO A 33 -17.60 6.69 13.32
CA PRO A 33 -17.16 5.33 13.57
C PRO A 33 -18.02 4.24 12.90
N SER A 34 -19.16 4.59 12.28
CA SER A 34 -19.96 3.67 11.45
C SER A 34 -19.44 3.54 10.01
N ARG A 35 -18.38 4.28 9.68
CA ARG A 35 -17.78 4.34 8.34
C ARG A 35 -16.33 3.89 8.38
N THR A 36 -15.91 3.25 7.30
CA THR A 36 -14.52 2.85 7.07
C THR A 36 -13.90 3.79 6.06
N VAL A 37 -12.62 4.09 6.22
CA VAL A 37 -11.78 4.81 5.26
C VAL A 37 -10.79 3.81 4.67
N LEU A 38 -10.75 3.74 3.35
CA LEU A 38 -9.77 2.99 2.56
C LEU A 38 -8.98 3.98 1.72
N ILE A 39 -7.65 3.86 1.73
CA ILE A 39 -6.77 4.74 0.94
C ILE A 39 -5.79 3.88 0.18
N LEU A 40 -5.75 4.07 -1.13
CA LEU A 40 -4.66 3.61 -1.98
C LEU A 40 -3.83 4.81 -2.40
N ASN A 41 -2.56 4.81 -2.02
CA ASN A 41 -1.59 5.77 -2.50
C ASN A 41 -0.86 5.21 -3.71
N ALA A 42 -0.59 6.08 -4.68
CA ALA A 42 0.19 5.80 -5.86
C ALA A 42 0.99 7.06 -6.25
N ASN A 43 1.96 6.89 -7.12
CA ASN A 43 2.75 7.98 -7.68
C ASN A 43 3.45 8.88 -6.64
N PRO A 44 4.71 8.59 -6.25
CA PRO A 44 5.50 9.43 -5.35
C PRO A 44 5.76 10.86 -5.84
N GLN A 45 5.50 11.17 -7.12
CA GLN A 45 5.73 12.51 -7.65
C GLN A 45 4.53 13.43 -7.40
N ALA A 46 3.40 12.86 -6.99
CA ALA A 46 2.15 13.56 -6.74
C ALA A 46 1.67 14.42 -7.92
N ASP A 47 1.97 13.98 -9.14
CA ASP A 47 1.49 14.57 -10.40
C ASP A 47 0.45 13.66 -11.07
N PHE A 48 0.19 13.83 -12.36
CA PHE A 48 -0.86 13.08 -13.06
C PHE A 48 -0.70 11.56 -12.93
N LEU A 49 -1.82 10.85 -12.76
CA LEU A 49 -1.84 9.39 -12.83
C LEU A 49 -1.87 8.93 -14.28
N HIS A 50 -1.53 7.66 -14.52
CA HIS A 50 -1.44 7.11 -15.87
C HIS A 50 -2.85 6.91 -16.46
N PRO A 51 -3.17 7.50 -17.62
CA PRO A 51 -4.53 7.46 -18.20
C PRO A 51 -4.94 6.07 -18.70
N ASP A 52 -3.99 5.27 -19.18
CA ASP A 52 -4.26 3.87 -19.58
C ASP A 52 -4.23 2.85 -18.43
N ALA A 53 -4.05 3.31 -17.18
CA ALA A 53 -3.98 2.44 -16.02
C ALA A 53 -5.32 2.33 -15.27
N ILE A 54 -5.47 1.18 -14.60
CA ILE A 54 -6.52 0.89 -13.64
C ILE A 54 -5.83 0.70 -12.30
N TYR A 55 -6.12 1.58 -11.35
CA TYR A 55 -5.72 1.45 -9.96
C TYR A 55 -6.91 0.83 -9.22
N ARG A 56 -6.68 -0.21 -8.43
CA ARG A 56 -7.76 -1.01 -7.85
C ARG A 56 -7.51 -1.28 -6.39
N LEU A 57 -8.53 -1.07 -5.56
CA LEU A 57 -8.66 -1.66 -4.23
C LEU A 57 -9.57 -2.87 -4.33
N ALA A 58 -9.06 -4.05 -4.00
CA ALA A 58 -9.78 -5.30 -4.04
C ALA A 58 -9.88 -5.91 -2.64
N ILE A 59 -11.03 -6.49 -2.33
CA ILE A 59 -11.42 -6.89 -0.98
C ILE A 59 -12.01 -8.30 -1.02
N ASP A 60 -11.46 -9.19 -0.21
CA ASP A 60 -12.07 -10.45 0.23
C ASP A 60 -12.78 -10.21 1.56
N ASN A 61 -14.06 -10.56 1.64
CA ASN A 61 -14.85 -10.44 2.86
C ASN A 61 -15.39 -11.78 3.40
N ASN A 62 -15.08 -12.89 2.73
CA ASN A 62 -15.61 -14.21 3.07
C ASN A 62 -14.51 -15.22 3.48
N GLY A 63 -13.24 -14.88 3.28
CA GLY A 63 -12.07 -15.65 3.69
C GLY A 63 -11.57 -16.67 2.65
N ASP A 64 -12.11 -16.69 1.43
CA ASP A 64 -11.66 -17.56 0.34
C ASP A 64 -10.47 -16.98 -0.45
N LEU A 65 -10.01 -15.78 -0.08
CA LEU A 65 -8.90 -15.04 -0.70
C LEU A 65 -9.19 -14.58 -2.14
N ARG A 66 -10.45 -14.53 -2.55
CA ARG A 66 -10.91 -13.97 -3.83
C ARG A 66 -11.56 -12.61 -3.62
N ASN A 67 -11.63 -11.84 -4.70
CA ASN A 67 -12.23 -10.51 -4.61
C ASN A 67 -13.75 -10.62 -4.59
N ASP A 68 -14.38 -10.22 -3.48
CA ASP A 68 -15.83 -10.05 -3.35
C ASP A 68 -16.28 -8.64 -3.71
N ILE A 69 -15.42 -7.65 -3.45
CA ILE A 69 -15.67 -6.22 -3.71
C ILE A 69 -14.43 -5.63 -4.37
N ALA A 70 -14.61 -4.78 -5.37
CA ALA A 70 -13.51 -4.00 -5.92
C ALA A 70 -13.90 -2.57 -6.30
N PHE A 71 -13.04 -1.63 -5.92
CA PHE A 71 -13.09 -0.24 -6.37
C PHE A 71 -11.99 0.00 -7.40
N SER A 72 -12.37 0.38 -8.61
CA SER A 72 -11.44 0.70 -9.71
C SER A 72 -11.46 2.19 -10.01
N TYR A 73 -10.27 2.79 -10.09
CA TYR A 73 -10.03 4.20 -10.39
C TYR A 73 -9.39 4.30 -11.79
N VAL A 74 -10.08 4.97 -12.72
CA VAL A 74 -9.62 5.17 -14.10
C VAL A 74 -9.50 6.65 -14.37
N PHE A 75 -8.31 7.09 -14.74
CA PHE A 75 -7.99 8.51 -14.90
C PHE A 75 -8.11 8.93 -16.36
N SER A 76 -8.56 10.17 -16.60
CA SER A 76 -8.57 10.75 -17.94
C SER A 76 -7.16 11.06 -18.42
N GLU A 77 -7.00 11.24 -19.72
CA GLU A 77 -5.85 11.95 -20.28
C GLU A 77 -5.71 13.32 -19.60
N PRO A 78 -4.50 13.69 -19.12
CA PRO A 78 -4.25 15.03 -18.64
C PRO A 78 -4.43 16.08 -19.75
N ALA A 79 -5.20 17.13 -19.47
CA ALA A 79 -5.43 18.23 -20.39
C ALA A 79 -5.46 19.56 -19.62
N ASP A 80 -4.75 20.57 -20.12
CA ASP A 80 -4.72 21.93 -19.55
C ASP A 80 -4.39 21.98 -18.04
N GLY A 81 -3.49 21.11 -17.57
CA GLY A 81 -3.11 21.04 -16.16
C GLY A 81 -4.13 20.32 -15.27
N ARG A 82 -5.12 19.64 -15.86
CA ARG A 82 -6.23 18.98 -15.16
C ARG A 82 -6.32 17.52 -15.55
N GLN A 83 -6.91 16.74 -14.65
CA GLN A 83 -7.21 15.33 -14.85
C GLN A 83 -8.47 15.00 -14.07
N THR A 84 -9.28 14.09 -14.58
CA THR A 84 -10.45 13.57 -13.86
C THR A 84 -10.30 12.08 -13.61
N VAL A 85 -11.13 11.56 -12.71
CA VAL A 85 -11.19 10.14 -12.39
C VAL A 85 -12.65 9.66 -12.38
N ASP A 86 -12.85 8.48 -12.97
CA ASP A 86 -14.07 7.67 -12.83
C ASP A 86 -13.81 6.58 -11.79
N VAL A 87 -14.80 6.32 -10.93
CA VAL A 87 -14.73 5.30 -9.88
C VAL A 87 -15.82 4.26 -10.10
N TYR A 88 -15.41 3.01 -10.23
CA TYR A 88 -16.27 1.85 -10.45
C TYR A 88 -16.28 0.95 -9.22
N LEU A 89 -17.46 0.46 -8.86
CA LEU A 89 -17.68 -0.52 -7.81
C LEU A 89 -18.19 -1.83 -8.44
N ALA A 90 -17.39 -2.88 -8.32
CA ALA A 90 -17.77 -4.24 -8.69
C ALA A 90 -18.02 -5.10 -7.44
N SER A 91 -18.94 -6.05 -7.53
CA SER A 91 -19.28 -6.99 -6.46
C SER A 91 -19.47 -8.41 -6.99
N GLY A 92 -19.18 -9.42 -6.17
CA GLY A 92 -19.32 -10.83 -6.54
C GLY A 92 -18.43 -11.17 -7.74
N GLU A 93 -18.96 -11.91 -8.72
CA GLU A 93 -18.19 -12.35 -9.89
C GLU A 93 -17.56 -11.19 -10.68
N GLU A 94 -18.17 -10.00 -10.68
CA GLU A 94 -17.59 -8.82 -11.34
C GLU A 94 -16.33 -8.32 -10.65
N ALA A 95 -16.18 -8.52 -9.34
CA ALA A 95 -15.03 -8.06 -8.55
C ALA A 95 -13.75 -8.84 -8.88
N GLU A 96 -13.86 -10.05 -9.42
CA GLU A 96 -12.73 -10.84 -9.94
C GLU A 96 -12.22 -10.34 -11.29
N SER A 97 -13.02 -9.58 -12.04
CA SER A 97 -12.60 -9.05 -13.34
C SER A 97 -11.40 -8.11 -13.18
N PRO A 98 -10.34 -8.25 -13.99
CA PRO A 98 -9.22 -7.31 -13.95
C PRO A 98 -9.57 -5.92 -14.52
N GLU A 99 -10.69 -5.81 -15.24
CA GLU A 99 -11.19 -4.57 -15.83
C GLU A 99 -11.97 -3.71 -14.83
N ALA A 100 -12.18 -2.43 -15.18
CA ALA A 100 -13.02 -1.49 -14.44
C ALA A 100 -14.50 -1.71 -14.81
N VAL A 101 -15.11 -2.74 -14.21
CA VAL A 101 -16.52 -3.14 -14.41
C VAL A 101 -17.38 -2.80 -13.19
N GLY A 102 -18.68 -3.08 -13.25
CA GLY A 102 -19.64 -2.78 -12.19
C GLY A 102 -20.25 -1.38 -12.29
N GLU A 103 -20.81 -0.89 -11.18
CA GLU A 103 -21.47 0.41 -11.09
C GLU A 103 -20.45 1.55 -11.08
N ARG A 104 -20.61 2.54 -11.98
CA ARG A 104 -19.84 3.78 -11.88
C ARG A 104 -20.45 4.70 -10.81
N ILE A 105 -19.91 4.61 -9.59
CA ILE A 105 -20.38 5.38 -8.42
C ILE A 105 -19.95 6.86 -8.44
N PHE A 106 -18.88 7.18 -9.15
CA PHE A 106 -18.47 8.56 -9.44
C PHE A 106 -17.95 8.67 -10.86
N GLY A 107 -18.26 9.77 -11.55
CA GLY A 107 -17.76 10.04 -12.90
C GLY A 107 -17.21 11.47 -13.02
N GLY A 108 -16.03 11.60 -13.62
CA GLY A 108 -15.41 12.87 -13.94
C GLY A 108 -15.05 13.72 -12.70
N VAL A 109 -14.65 13.08 -11.60
CA VAL A 109 -14.23 13.82 -10.39
C VAL A 109 -12.87 14.48 -10.66
N GLU A 110 -12.74 15.77 -10.39
CA GLU A 110 -11.47 16.48 -10.58
C GLU A 110 -10.40 16.00 -9.61
N VAL A 111 -9.22 15.67 -10.14
CA VAL A 111 -8.04 15.33 -9.35
C VAL A 111 -7.42 16.61 -8.80
N SER A 112 -7.19 16.66 -7.49
CA SER A 112 -6.68 17.86 -6.82
C SER A 112 -5.16 17.83 -6.69
N PHE A 113 -4.44 18.60 -7.52
CA PHE A 113 -2.99 18.77 -7.39
C PHE A 113 -2.60 19.92 -6.45
N GLY A 114 -3.59 20.74 -6.06
CA GLY A 114 -3.41 21.85 -5.13
C GLY A 114 -3.80 21.51 -3.69
N ARG A 115 -3.68 22.53 -2.84
CA ARG A 115 -3.98 22.44 -1.40
C ARG A 115 -5.44 22.18 -1.08
N GLU A 116 -6.37 22.70 -1.89
CA GLU A 116 -7.80 22.54 -1.66
C GLU A 116 -8.31 21.20 -2.22
N PRO A 117 -8.97 20.33 -1.41
CA PRO A 117 -9.59 19.10 -1.90
C PRO A 117 -10.88 19.36 -2.70
N VAL A 118 -10.99 18.77 -3.89
CA VAL A 118 -12.28 18.49 -4.51
C VAL A 118 -12.83 17.18 -3.94
N ILE A 119 -13.92 17.26 -3.16
CA ILE A 119 -14.55 16.11 -2.52
C ILE A 119 -15.87 15.79 -3.23
N ALA A 120 -15.97 14.58 -3.77
CA ALA A 120 -17.22 14.05 -4.33
C ALA A 120 -17.99 13.26 -3.27
N ARG A 121 -19.33 13.36 -3.30
CA ARG A 121 -20.22 12.67 -2.35
C ARG A 121 -21.43 12.08 -3.05
N THR A 122 -21.82 10.88 -2.63
CA THR A 122 -23.15 10.32 -2.81
C THR A 122 -23.79 10.11 -1.43
N ASP A 123 -24.98 9.51 -1.37
CA ASP A 123 -25.61 9.16 -0.10
C ASP A 123 -24.75 8.17 0.70
N ALA A 124 -24.06 7.24 0.02
CA ALA A 124 -23.26 6.20 0.65
C ALA A 124 -21.77 6.55 0.70
N TYR A 125 -21.20 7.13 -0.36
CA TYR A 125 -19.75 7.23 -0.53
C TYR A 125 -19.24 8.68 -0.45
N THR A 126 -18.07 8.87 0.14
CA THR A 126 -17.29 10.11 0.02
C THR A 126 -15.95 9.78 -0.60
N PHE A 127 -15.56 10.54 -1.61
CA PHE A 127 -14.37 10.24 -2.43
C PHE A 127 -13.53 11.48 -2.70
N PHE A 128 -12.21 11.26 -2.74
CA PHE A 128 -11.20 12.23 -3.14
C PHE A 128 -10.06 11.53 -3.90
N ALA A 129 -9.53 12.20 -4.91
CA ALA A 129 -8.28 11.84 -5.56
C ALA A 129 -7.38 13.07 -5.73
N GLY A 130 -6.09 12.94 -5.44
CA GLY A 130 -5.12 14.02 -5.69
C GLY A 130 -3.86 13.96 -4.85
N ALA A 131 -2.99 14.94 -5.06
CA ALA A 131 -1.73 15.12 -4.34
C ALA A 131 -1.98 15.44 -2.87
N ARG A 132 -1.35 14.72 -1.95
CA ARG A 132 -1.38 14.97 -0.50
C ARG A 132 0.02 14.82 0.08
N SER A 133 0.23 15.36 1.27
CA SER A 133 1.45 15.04 2.02
C SER A 133 1.46 13.54 2.30
N ASP A 134 2.62 12.93 2.10
CA ASP A 134 2.78 11.50 2.32
C ASP A 134 2.97 11.21 3.79
N ALA A 135 1.95 10.65 4.44
CA ALA A 135 1.98 10.34 5.86
C ALA A 135 2.88 9.14 6.23
N PHE A 136 3.45 8.43 5.25
CA PHE A 136 4.44 7.39 5.51
C PHE A 136 5.76 8.03 5.94
N PHE A 137 6.31 7.59 7.07
CA PHE A 137 7.54 8.11 7.64
C PHE A 137 8.55 6.99 7.87
N PHE A 138 9.83 7.25 7.56
CA PHE A 138 10.90 6.27 7.70
C PHE A 138 12.28 6.90 7.55
N ASP A 139 13.28 6.30 8.21
CA ASP A 139 14.68 6.71 8.13
C ASP A 139 15.39 5.91 7.04
N PHE A 140 15.26 6.33 5.78
CA PHE A 140 15.77 5.57 4.65
C PHE A 140 17.27 5.35 4.70
N ASP A 141 18.03 6.40 5.06
CA ASP A 141 19.47 6.29 5.16
C ASP A 141 19.87 5.39 6.35
N GLY A 142 19.09 5.39 7.42
CA GLY A 142 19.22 4.40 8.50
C GLY A 142 18.96 2.97 8.02
N ILE A 143 17.93 2.73 7.22
CA ILE A 143 17.69 1.42 6.60
C ILE A 143 18.86 1.02 5.69
N LYS A 144 19.44 1.93 4.91
CA LYS A 144 20.64 1.63 4.09
C LYS A 144 21.85 1.25 4.95
N ASN A 145 21.95 1.78 6.17
CA ASN A 145 23.00 1.41 7.10
C ASN A 145 22.77 0.01 7.70
N LEU A 146 21.51 -0.46 7.74
CA LEU A 146 21.14 -1.78 8.24
C LEU A 146 21.43 -2.92 7.25
N PHE A 147 21.37 -2.66 5.94
CA PHE A 147 21.41 -3.73 4.94
C PHE A 147 22.50 -3.50 3.90
N ASP A 148 23.14 -4.58 3.43
CA ASP A 148 23.92 -4.49 2.19
C ASP A 148 22.98 -4.46 0.99
N ILE A 149 22.80 -3.27 0.47
CA ILE A 149 21.99 -2.94 -0.72
C ILE A 149 22.77 -3.10 -2.04
N ARG A 150 24.01 -3.62 -2.02
CA ARG A 150 24.86 -3.78 -3.21
C ARG A 150 24.71 -5.18 -3.81
N GLY A 151 24.86 -5.24 -5.14
CA GLY A 151 24.96 -6.50 -5.90
C GLY A 151 23.65 -7.26 -6.07
N GLY A 152 22.52 -6.55 -6.26
CA GLY A 152 21.20 -7.17 -6.48
C GLY A 152 20.53 -7.72 -5.21
N ARG A 153 21.10 -7.43 -4.04
CA ARG A 153 20.54 -7.83 -2.74
C ARG A 153 19.70 -6.67 -2.20
N ASN A 154 18.37 -6.78 -2.27
CA ASN A 154 17.48 -5.79 -1.66
C ASN A 154 17.16 -6.22 -0.24
N PHE A 155 17.81 -5.60 0.74
CA PHE A 155 17.51 -5.76 2.16
C PHE A 155 17.53 -7.21 2.70
N THR A 156 18.22 -8.13 2.01
CA THR A 156 18.28 -9.55 2.39
C THR A 156 19.50 -9.91 3.23
N ALA A 157 20.48 -9.00 3.33
CA ALA A 157 21.71 -9.19 4.09
C ALA A 157 21.84 -8.10 5.15
N LEU A 158 21.35 -8.39 6.36
CA LEU A 158 21.44 -7.49 7.51
C LEU A 158 22.90 -7.38 8.01
N HIS A 159 23.36 -6.17 8.24
CA HIS A 159 24.64 -5.85 8.87
C HIS A 159 24.40 -4.94 10.07
N LEU A 160 24.05 -5.54 11.21
CA LEU A 160 24.04 -4.83 12.48
C LEU A 160 25.49 -4.51 12.87
N SER A 161 25.97 -3.32 12.49
CA SER A 161 27.17 -2.76 13.09
C SER A 161 26.83 -2.34 14.53
N GLY A 162 27.76 -2.46 15.49
CA GLY A 162 27.50 -2.12 16.89
C GLY A 162 27.18 -0.64 17.18
N GLN A 163 27.04 0.20 16.16
CA GLN A 163 26.48 1.55 16.25
C GLN A 163 25.07 1.54 15.64
N TYR A 164 24.11 2.05 16.40
CA TYR A 164 22.72 2.22 15.99
C TYR A 164 22.66 2.84 14.58
N PRO A 165 21.96 2.23 13.62
CA PRO A 165 22.05 2.58 12.19
C PRO A 165 21.34 3.90 11.86
N TRP A 166 20.49 4.38 12.76
CA TRP A 166 19.55 5.46 12.54
C TRP A 166 20.21 6.84 12.48
N THR A 167 19.79 7.62 11.49
CA THR A 167 20.09 9.04 11.37
C THR A 167 19.12 9.90 12.20
N GLY A 168 17.92 9.39 12.47
CA GLY A 168 16.83 10.12 13.12
C GLY A 168 16.16 11.14 12.19
N VAL A 169 16.42 11.06 10.89
CA VAL A 169 15.84 11.93 9.86
C VAL A 169 14.78 11.14 9.10
N ASP A 170 13.54 11.61 9.16
CA ASP A 170 12.49 11.09 8.33
C ASP A 170 12.67 11.56 6.87
N SER A 171 12.69 10.58 5.97
CA SER A 171 12.94 10.78 4.54
C SER A 171 11.74 11.34 3.78
N ASN A 172 10.56 11.35 4.40
CA ASN A 172 9.29 11.74 3.78
C ASN A 172 8.67 13.02 4.35
N THR A 173 9.34 13.74 5.23
CA THR A 173 8.76 14.91 5.94
C THR A 173 8.21 16.01 5.01
N GLU A 174 8.75 16.15 3.79
CA GLU A 174 8.25 17.08 2.76
C GLU A 174 7.82 16.34 1.47
N ALA A 175 7.62 15.02 1.55
CA ALA A 175 7.19 14.22 0.41
C ALA A 175 5.69 14.35 0.18
N ASN A 176 5.30 14.25 -1.09
CA ASN A 176 3.91 14.21 -1.52
C ASN A 176 3.65 12.86 -2.20
N VAL A 177 2.39 12.46 -2.25
CA VAL A 177 1.92 11.27 -2.96
C VAL A 177 0.54 11.53 -3.55
N CYS A 178 0.15 10.81 -4.60
CA CYS A 178 -1.25 10.81 -5.04
C CYS A 178 -2.07 9.82 -4.21
N SER A 179 -3.14 10.31 -3.58
CA SER A 179 -4.02 9.50 -2.74
C SER A 179 -5.39 9.34 -3.37
N MET A 180 -5.88 8.12 -3.42
CA MET A 180 -7.27 7.77 -3.73
C MET A 180 -7.94 7.38 -2.42
N VAL A 181 -8.73 8.30 -1.86
CA VAL A 181 -9.37 8.16 -0.55
C VAL A 181 -10.86 7.88 -0.74
N LEU A 182 -11.31 6.74 -0.22
CA LEU A 182 -12.71 6.33 -0.22
C LEU A 182 -13.19 6.15 1.21
N GLU A 183 -14.33 6.75 1.53
CA GLU A 183 -15.04 6.50 2.79
C GLU A 183 -16.44 5.98 2.51
N LEU A 184 -16.81 4.87 3.16
CA LEU A 184 -18.06 4.14 2.94
C LEU A 184 -18.64 3.59 4.26
N PRO A 185 -19.94 3.25 4.32
CA PRO A 185 -20.53 2.59 5.48
C PRO A 185 -19.83 1.26 5.73
N THR A 186 -19.38 1.02 6.96
CA THR A 186 -18.63 -0.18 7.31
C THR A 186 -19.42 -1.46 7.02
N GLU A 187 -20.74 -1.43 7.19
CA GLU A 187 -21.61 -2.59 6.91
C GLU A 187 -21.57 -3.06 5.45
N GLN A 188 -21.25 -2.17 4.49
CA GLN A 188 -21.16 -2.55 3.07
C GLN A 188 -19.93 -3.40 2.76
N LEU A 189 -18.92 -3.41 3.64
CA LEU A 189 -17.76 -4.27 3.49
C LEU A 189 -18.08 -5.73 3.80
N GLY A 190 -19.15 -6.01 4.55
CA GLY A 190 -19.59 -7.37 4.84
C GLY A 190 -18.59 -8.20 5.66
N ALA A 191 -17.77 -7.56 6.50
CA ALA A 191 -16.76 -8.24 7.31
C ALA A 191 -17.37 -9.30 8.24
N ASP A 192 -16.84 -10.53 8.20
CA ASP A 192 -17.20 -11.61 9.14
C ASP A 192 -15.98 -12.51 9.47
N PRO A 193 -15.17 -12.18 10.50
CA PRO A 193 -15.18 -10.94 11.29
C PRO A 193 -14.38 -9.79 10.64
N ASP A 194 -13.53 -10.11 9.67
CA ASP A 194 -12.58 -9.20 9.04
C ASP A 194 -12.73 -9.18 7.51
N ILE A 195 -12.02 -8.24 6.88
CA ILE A 195 -11.79 -8.22 5.44
C ILE A 195 -10.29 -8.26 5.16
N ARG A 196 -9.92 -8.71 3.96
CA ARG A 196 -8.55 -8.72 3.44
C ARG A 196 -8.47 -7.84 2.21
N ILE A 197 -7.57 -6.88 2.22
CA ILE A 197 -7.53 -5.79 1.24
C ILE A 197 -6.19 -5.80 0.51
N TRP A 198 -6.22 -5.62 -0.80
CA TRP A 198 -5.00 -5.39 -1.57
C TRP A 198 -5.21 -4.37 -2.68
N GLY A 199 -4.16 -3.61 -2.95
CA GLY A 199 -4.05 -2.68 -4.06
C GLY A 199 -3.46 -3.37 -5.29
N ARG A 200 -3.92 -2.97 -6.47
CA ARG A 200 -3.40 -3.45 -7.75
C ARG A 200 -3.34 -2.32 -8.77
N CYS A 201 -2.23 -2.22 -9.49
CA CYS A 201 -2.10 -1.35 -10.66
C CYS A 201 -1.96 -2.22 -11.90
N SER A 202 -2.75 -1.91 -12.93
CA SER A 202 -2.63 -2.56 -14.23
C SER A 202 -2.69 -1.52 -15.33
N VAL A 203 -1.91 -1.67 -16.39
CA VAL A 203 -1.82 -0.70 -17.49
C VAL A 203 -2.00 -1.40 -18.82
N ARG A 204 -2.70 -0.77 -19.75
CA ARG A 204 -2.86 -1.29 -21.11
C ARG A 204 -1.56 -1.12 -21.89
N VAL A 205 -1.01 -2.23 -22.36
CA VAL A 205 0.16 -2.29 -23.25
C VAL A 205 -0.23 -3.14 -24.45
N ASP A 206 -0.12 -2.58 -25.65
CA ASP A 206 -0.50 -3.24 -26.90
C ASP A 206 -1.94 -3.82 -26.93
N GLY A 207 -2.85 -3.17 -26.19
CA GLY A 207 -4.26 -3.56 -26.10
C GLY A 207 -4.57 -4.62 -25.05
N GLU A 208 -3.56 -5.13 -24.34
CA GLU A 208 -3.72 -6.07 -23.23
C GLU A 208 -3.44 -5.40 -21.89
N LEU A 209 -4.21 -5.78 -20.87
CA LEU A 209 -4.03 -5.25 -19.53
C LEU A 209 -2.91 -6.02 -18.81
N GLN A 210 -1.79 -5.36 -18.56
CA GLN A 210 -0.67 -5.94 -17.82
C GLN A 210 -0.73 -5.52 -16.36
N HIS A 211 -0.60 -6.48 -15.45
CA HIS A 211 -0.56 -6.22 -14.01
C HIS A 211 0.89 -5.90 -13.64
N VAL A 212 1.13 -4.65 -13.22
CA VAL A 212 2.50 -4.12 -13.11
C VAL A 212 2.91 -3.84 -11.68
N ASP A 213 1.94 -3.72 -10.77
CA ASP A 213 2.21 -3.52 -9.36
C ASP A 213 1.06 -3.96 -8.44
N ARG A 214 1.40 -4.22 -7.18
CA ARG A 214 0.44 -4.57 -6.13
C ARG A 214 0.94 -4.17 -4.75
N ALA A 215 0.02 -3.95 -3.82
CA ALA A 215 0.33 -3.59 -2.43
C ALA A 215 -0.67 -4.21 -1.46
N GLY A 216 -0.21 -5.05 -0.53
CA GLY A 216 -0.98 -5.54 0.61
C GLY A 216 -0.47 -4.94 1.91
N HIS A 217 0.25 -5.75 2.67
CA HIS A 217 0.90 -5.33 3.90
C HIS A 217 2.03 -4.33 3.62
N PRO A 218 2.21 -3.34 4.52
CA PRO A 218 3.29 -2.37 4.39
C PRO A 218 4.64 -3.09 4.31
N SER A 219 5.51 -2.58 3.43
CA SER A 219 6.91 -2.98 3.26
C SER A 219 7.18 -4.42 2.76
N VAL A 220 6.14 -5.23 2.51
CA VAL A 220 6.32 -6.62 2.04
C VAL A 220 6.98 -6.63 0.67
N SER A 221 6.45 -5.87 -0.29
CA SER A 221 7.00 -5.77 -1.65
C SER A 221 8.47 -5.30 -1.68
N SER A 222 8.90 -4.62 -0.63
CA SER A 222 10.21 -3.96 -0.55
C SER A 222 11.27 -4.79 0.16
N PHE A 223 10.93 -5.40 1.30
CA PHE A 223 11.88 -6.20 2.09
C PHE A 223 11.95 -7.65 1.66
N PHE A 224 10.87 -8.18 1.06
CA PHE A 224 10.81 -9.61 0.76
C PHE A 224 11.11 -9.95 -0.70
N ASN A 225 10.96 -9.00 -1.63
CA ASN A 225 11.23 -9.25 -3.05
C ASN A 225 12.66 -8.90 -3.46
N THR A 226 13.17 -9.62 -4.47
CA THR A 226 14.44 -9.33 -5.14
C THR A 226 14.19 -8.74 -6.53
N ASP A 227 15.25 -8.28 -7.19
CA ASP A 227 15.20 -7.85 -8.59
C ASP A 227 14.64 -8.94 -9.51
N ASP A 228 14.97 -10.21 -9.21
CA ASP A 228 14.54 -11.37 -10.00
C ASP A 228 13.07 -11.72 -9.79
N THR A 229 12.51 -11.47 -8.60
CA THR A 229 11.16 -11.93 -8.23
C THR A 229 10.11 -10.83 -8.30
N LYS A 230 10.49 -9.54 -8.28
CA LYS A 230 9.55 -8.42 -8.22
C LYS A 230 8.52 -8.46 -9.34
N LEU A 231 8.94 -8.63 -10.60
CA LEU A 231 8.00 -8.59 -11.72
C LEU A 231 6.97 -9.72 -11.66
N GLU A 232 7.40 -10.91 -11.27
CA GLU A 232 6.49 -12.05 -11.07
C GLU A 232 5.57 -11.84 -9.88
N TYR A 233 6.10 -11.35 -8.75
CA TYR A 233 5.32 -10.99 -7.58
C TYR A 233 4.24 -9.96 -7.94
N ASN A 234 4.62 -8.87 -8.58
CA ASN A 234 3.75 -7.79 -9.00
C ASN A 234 2.65 -8.25 -9.97
N ALA A 235 2.96 -9.17 -10.89
CA ALA A 235 2.01 -9.71 -11.84
C ALA A 235 1.03 -10.74 -11.23
N SER A 236 1.38 -11.32 -10.07
CA SER A 236 0.61 -12.39 -9.43
C SER A 236 -0.57 -11.90 -8.59
N VAL A 237 -1.45 -12.83 -8.21
CA VAL A 237 -2.62 -12.57 -7.33
C VAL A 237 -2.42 -13.19 -5.94
N PRO A 238 -2.98 -12.62 -4.87
CA PRO A 238 -2.62 -13.03 -3.51
C PRO A 238 -2.98 -14.46 -3.12
N ILE A 239 -4.05 -15.05 -3.65
CA ILE A 239 -4.54 -16.40 -3.25
C ILE A 239 -3.48 -17.52 -3.33
N HIS A 240 -2.45 -17.36 -4.15
CA HIS A 240 -1.36 -18.34 -4.31
C HIS A 240 -0.07 -17.94 -3.59
N ASP A 241 -0.05 -16.81 -2.91
CA ASP A 241 1.17 -16.24 -2.34
C ASP A 241 1.83 -17.15 -1.31
N ARG A 242 1.03 -17.79 -0.46
CA ARG A 242 1.59 -18.68 0.58
C ARG A 242 2.33 -19.85 -0.05
N GLU A 243 1.78 -20.47 -1.09
CA GLU A 243 2.46 -21.54 -1.82
C GLU A 243 3.69 -21.01 -2.56
N ARG A 244 3.56 -19.86 -3.21
CA ARG A 244 4.58 -19.32 -4.12
C ARG A 244 5.77 -18.69 -3.41
N TRP A 245 5.56 -18.01 -2.28
CA TRP A 245 6.54 -17.11 -1.66
C TRP A 245 7.02 -17.54 -0.27
N MET A 246 6.37 -18.51 0.39
CA MET A 246 6.74 -18.94 1.75
C MET A 246 8.23 -19.33 1.85
N ALA A 247 8.74 -20.13 0.90
CA ALA A 247 10.15 -20.57 0.93
C ALA A 247 11.13 -19.39 0.86
N GLN A 248 10.81 -18.36 0.08
CA GLN A 248 11.62 -17.14 -0.04
C GLN A 248 11.57 -16.32 1.26
N PHE A 249 10.39 -16.19 1.86
CA PHE A 249 10.22 -15.45 3.11
C PHE A 249 10.94 -16.16 4.26
N VAL A 250 10.82 -17.49 4.36
CA VAL A 250 11.57 -18.30 5.33
C VAL A 250 13.08 -18.12 5.17
N HIS A 251 13.56 -18.18 3.92
CA HIS A 251 14.97 -17.97 3.63
C HIS A 251 15.46 -16.58 4.06
N LEU A 252 14.66 -15.53 3.81
CA LEU A 252 14.97 -14.16 4.23
C LEU A 252 15.05 -14.06 5.75
N LEU A 253 14.03 -14.54 6.48
CA LEU A 253 14.01 -14.49 7.94
C LEU A 253 15.22 -15.22 8.53
N GLY A 254 15.62 -16.35 7.94
CA GLY A 254 16.86 -17.04 8.31
C GLY A 254 18.12 -16.16 8.20
N HIS A 255 18.21 -15.31 7.18
CA HIS A 255 19.34 -14.39 6.97
C HIS A 255 19.29 -13.14 7.85
N THR A 256 18.11 -12.57 8.07
CA THR A 256 17.98 -11.28 8.76
C THR A 256 17.92 -11.44 10.28
N GLY A 257 17.23 -12.46 10.77
CA GLY A 257 17.00 -12.66 12.21
C GLY A 257 17.47 -14.01 12.75
N GLY A 258 18.15 -14.83 11.93
CA GLY A 258 18.61 -16.15 12.36
C GLY A 258 17.45 -17.07 12.77
N TYR A 259 16.31 -16.97 12.08
CA TYR A 259 15.21 -17.90 12.25
C TYR A 259 15.61 -19.28 11.72
N SER A 260 15.29 -20.33 12.48
CA SER A 260 15.14 -21.66 11.88
C SER A 260 13.90 -21.69 10.98
N ASP A 261 13.83 -22.63 10.04
CA ASP A 261 12.71 -22.74 9.10
C ASP A 261 11.35 -22.82 9.83
N ASP A 262 11.24 -23.64 10.87
CA ASP A 262 10.00 -23.79 11.66
C ASP A 262 9.61 -22.48 12.39
N GLU A 263 10.60 -21.76 12.94
CA GLU A 263 10.36 -20.47 13.58
C GLU A 263 9.92 -19.41 12.55
N ALA A 264 10.52 -19.42 11.36
CA ALA A 264 10.19 -18.48 10.29
C ALA A 264 8.76 -18.71 9.79
N VAL A 265 8.38 -19.98 9.54
CA VAL A 265 7.00 -20.33 9.16
C VAL A 265 6.02 -19.87 10.25
N ALA A 266 6.30 -20.17 11.52
CA ALA A 266 5.44 -19.76 12.61
C ALA A 266 5.33 -18.23 12.73
N ALA A 267 6.43 -17.49 12.51
CA ALA A 267 6.42 -16.03 12.53
C ALA A 267 5.60 -15.45 11.37
N ILE A 268 5.76 -15.97 10.16
CA ILE A 268 5.01 -15.55 8.96
C ILE A 268 3.51 -15.81 9.14
N ASP A 269 3.14 -17.01 9.60
CA ASP A 269 1.75 -17.39 9.84
C ASP A 269 1.12 -16.56 10.99
N ALA A 270 1.89 -16.22 12.04
CA ALA A 270 1.41 -15.37 13.14
C ALA A 270 1.23 -13.90 12.73
N GLU A 271 2.09 -13.39 11.86
CA GLU A 271 1.99 -12.04 11.29
C GLU A 271 0.87 -11.93 10.24
N GLY A 272 0.49 -13.05 9.62
CA GLY A 272 -0.56 -13.09 8.60
C GLY A 272 -0.16 -12.41 7.28
N ILE A 273 1.14 -12.27 7.00
CA ILE A 273 1.66 -11.50 5.84
C ILE A 273 1.63 -12.28 4.51
N LEU A 274 1.21 -13.55 4.55
CA LEU A 274 0.90 -14.35 3.36
C LEU A 274 -0.51 -14.95 3.52
N PRO A 275 -1.43 -14.69 2.57
CA PRO A 275 -1.24 -13.89 1.36
C PRO A 275 -1.04 -12.40 1.67
N ASP A 276 -0.42 -11.66 0.75
CA ASP A 276 -0.16 -10.22 0.97
C ASP A 276 -1.44 -9.40 0.78
N MET A 277 -2.28 -9.42 1.81
CA MET A 277 -3.55 -8.69 1.86
C MET A 277 -3.71 -8.08 3.26
N LEU A 278 -3.75 -6.75 3.34
CA LEU A 278 -3.94 -6.04 4.60
C LEU A 278 -5.26 -6.47 5.24
N THR A 279 -5.17 -7.14 6.38
CA THR A 279 -6.34 -7.60 7.13
C THR A 279 -6.89 -6.47 8.00
N PHE A 280 -8.20 -6.28 8.00
CA PHE A 280 -8.87 -5.28 8.82
C PHE A 280 -10.18 -5.81 9.40
N ASP A 281 -10.23 -5.94 10.71
CA ASP A 281 -11.42 -6.20 11.50
C ASP A 281 -11.99 -4.85 11.97
N PRO A 282 -13.12 -4.38 11.38
CA PRO A 282 -13.70 -3.10 11.72
C PRO A 282 -14.34 -3.07 13.12
N SER A 283 -14.47 -4.20 13.82
CA SER A 283 -14.94 -4.25 15.20
C SER A 283 -13.83 -3.94 16.22
N LYS A 284 -12.56 -3.93 15.79
CA LYS A 284 -11.40 -3.64 16.62
C LYS A 284 -10.79 -2.27 16.25
N PRO A 285 -10.15 -1.56 17.19
CA PRO A 285 -9.42 -0.33 16.85
C PRO A 285 -8.42 -0.56 15.72
N ALA A 286 -8.43 0.32 14.71
CA ALA A 286 -7.41 0.30 13.66
C ALA A 286 -6.03 0.63 14.24
N LYS A 287 -5.10 -0.29 14.03
CA LYS A 287 -3.67 -0.17 14.34
C LYS A 287 -3.00 -1.39 13.72
N TYR A 288 -1.95 -1.19 12.92
CA TYR A 288 -1.22 -2.30 12.34
C TYR A 288 -0.81 -3.34 13.40
N PRO A 289 -1.09 -4.65 13.22
CA PRO A 289 -1.52 -5.31 11.97
C PRO A 289 -3.03 -5.37 11.68
N ASN A 290 -3.91 -4.75 12.49
CA ASN A 290 -5.34 -4.61 12.19
C ASN A 290 -5.62 -3.32 11.40
N GLY A 291 -5.64 -3.42 10.07
CA GLY A 291 -5.64 -2.26 9.20
C GLY A 291 -4.33 -1.48 9.32
N ARG A 292 -4.36 -0.20 8.94
CA ARG A 292 -3.21 0.71 9.08
C ARG A 292 -3.71 2.13 9.22
N VAL A 293 -3.21 2.84 10.23
CA VAL A 293 -3.39 4.27 10.42
C VAL A 293 -2.10 5.04 10.14
N PHE A 294 -2.18 6.36 9.95
CA PHE A 294 -1.03 7.20 9.63
C PHE A 294 0.04 7.27 10.73
N THR A 295 -0.32 6.92 11.97
CA THR A 295 0.59 6.94 13.11
C THR A 295 1.33 5.63 13.35
N ASP A 296 1.04 4.60 12.54
CA ASP A 296 1.70 3.31 12.67
C ASP A 296 3.13 3.38 12.13
N ASP A 297 4.12 3.13 12.99
CA ASP A 297 5.51 2.95 12.57
C ASP A 297 5.70 1.52 12.00
N VAL A 298 5.24 1.37 10.76
CA VAL A 298 5.22 0.07 10.07
C VAL A 298 6.63 -0.42 9.70
N ILE A 299 7.62 0.48 9.62
CA ILE A 299 9.02 0.13 9.36
C ILE A 299 9.68 -0.40 10.62
N ASP A 300 9.56 0.29 11.76
CA ASP A 300 10.08 -0.23 13.03
C ASP A 300 9.40 -1.57 13.36
N TYR A 301 8.08 -1.67 13.16
CA TYR A 301 7.35 -2.93 13.30
C TYR A 301 7.95 -4.03 12.43
N ARG A 302 8.13 -3.77 11.12
CA ARG A 302 8.64 -4.79 10.20
C ARG A 302 10.07 -5.20 10.54
N LEU A 303 10.93 -4.25 10.88
CA LEU A 303 12.31 -4.54 11.22
C LEU A 303 12.44 -5.32 12.52
N ALA A 304 11.60 -5.04 13.53
CA ALA A 304 11.52 -5.88 14.72
C ALA A 304 11.17 -7.34 14.36
N SER A 305 10.21 -7.54 13.46
CA SER A 305 9.83 -8.86 12.96
C SER A 305 10.93 -9.53 12.14
N LEU A 306 11.61 -8.81 11.24
CA LEU A 306 12.70 -9.38 10.42
C LEU A 306 13.94 -9.77 11.25
N THR A 307 14.16 -9.15 12.41
CA THR A 307 15.42 -9.25 13.17
C THR A 307 15.27 -9.92 14.54
N LYS A 308 14.14 -10.58 14.84
CA LYS A 308 13.83 -11.07 16.21
C LYS A 308 13.92 -9.99 17.30
N GLY A 309 13.67 -8.73 16.94
CA GLY A 309 13.74 -7.58 17.83
C GLY A 309 15.16 -7.05 18.08
N ASP A 310 16.18 -7.56 17.38
CA ASP A 310 17.56 -7.07 17.51
C ASP A 310 17.74 -5.66 16.93
N CYS A 311 16.91 -5.29 15.94
CA CYS A 311 16.88 -3.93 15.42
C CYS A 311 16.16 -2.99 16.40
N PRO A 312 16.85 -2.00 16.98
CA PRO A 312 16.21 -1.00 17.84
C PRO A 312 15.32 -0.07 17.01
N PRO A 313 14.29 0.54 17.61
CA PRO A 313 13.42 1.48 16.90
C PRO A 313 14.20 2.71 16.41
N SER A 314 13.76 3.28 15.29
CA SER A 314 14.34 4.50 14.71
C SER A 314 14.15 5.74 15.59
N GLY A 315 13.09 5.73 16.41
CA GLY A 315 12.71 6.87 17.25
C GLY A 315 12.06 8.01 16.47
N LEU A 316 11.69 7.78 15.21
CA LEU A 316 10.87 8.72 14.44
C LEU A 316 9.49 8.88 15.09
N SER A 317 8.85 10.00 14.79
CA SER A 317 7.49 10.30 15.22
C SER A 317 6.60 10.48 14.00
N PRO A 318 5.32 10.11 14.08
CA PRO A 318 4.38 10.34 13.00
C PRO A 318 4.31 11.81 12.58
N HIS A 319 3.96 12.02 11.32
CA HIS A 319 3.68 13.35 10.80
C HIS A 319 2.49 14.00 11.53
N THR A 320 2.50 15.33 11.61
CA THR A 320 1.54 16.11 12.41
C THR A 320 0.53 16.88 11.57
N ASP A 321 0.63 16.78 10.25
CA ASP A 321 -0.19 17.48 9.26
C ASP A 321 -1.37 16.64 8.73
N THR A 322 -1.55 15.43 9.25
CA THR A 322 -2.77 14.64 9.03
C THR A 322 -4.00 15.33 9.65
N LEU A 323 -5.18 15.04 9.08
CA LEU A 323 -6.44 15.71 9.38
C LEU A 323 -7.43 14.76 10.05
N GLN A 324 -8.29 15.31 10.92
CA GLN A 324 -9.41 14.57 11.51
C GLN A 324 -10.69 14.62 10.65
N VAL A 325 -10.60 15.28 9.49
CA VAL A 325 -11.69 15.43 8.54
C VAL A 325 -11.24 14.93 7.18
N PHE A 326 -12.17 14.41 6.40
CA PHE A 326 -11.93 13.93 5.04
C PHE A 326 -11.20 15.00 4.19
N PRO A 327 -10.12 14.67 3.45
CA PRO A 327 -9.61 13.34 3.11
C PRO A 327 -8.55 12.77 4.07
N TYR A 328 -8.46 13.28 5.30
CA TYR A 328 -7.59 12.81 6.41
C TYR A 328 -6.07 12.98 6.23
N LEU A 329 -5.58 13.18 5.02
CA LEU A 329 -4.19 13.50 4.72
C LEU A 329 -3.97 15.02 4.61
N GLY A 330 -2.75 15.47 4.91
CA GLY A 330 -2.38 16.88 4.84
C GLY A 330 -2.35 17.43 3.41
N PRO A 331 -2.45 18.76 3.23
CA PRO A 331 -2.31 19.37 1.92
C PRO A 331 -0.87 19.17 1.40
N PRO A 332 -0.67 19.08 0.07
CA PRO A 332 0.66 18.92 -0.50
C PRO A 332 1.59 20.10 -0.14
N HIS A 333 2.88 19.79 -0.01
CA HIS A 333 3.97 20.72 0.31
C HIS A 333 4.28 21.71 -0.82
#